data_AF-A0A1F6MV76-F1
#
_entry.id   AF-A0A1F6MV76-F1
#
_cell.length_a   1.000
_cell.length_b   1.000
_cell.length_c   1.000
_cell.angle_alpha   90.00
_cell.angle_beta   90.00
_cell.angle_gamma   90.00
#
_symmetry.space_group_name_H-M   'P 1'
#
loop_
_entity.id
_entity.type
_entity.pdbx_description
1 polymer ?
#
loop_
_entity_poly.entity_id
_entity_poly.type
_entity_poly.pdbx_seq_one_letter_code
_entity_poly.pdbx_strand_id
1 'polypeptide(L)'
;MYFMRYWLIFLVILVVLWFAPVMAQGETALPASDQPTTVVIPDAVQPTTDATTPVTAVNPTTPVVSEELEGMKIEEPKEVPSGFGLWWKGLKEQVSIGLTFNPVKKAEKQLQFAEERMRLAELMAQKSEDQKVQARIHRVIGQAQKMMEKVEARRERLLEQKNEEGQRLLRNIATHQIRREAVMDRIEEKLPEGAVEKFDELREKAAAQERRLLNAINNENAPAETREHLQAVKDRIEAHAEEVKQYRERRAELMQEFKAGDETVKEQAKEQIKELRQDRVEMLGDRREERLENKQGLKQEIKQEKLENKLEKIKNGEAVKPLPVNKPGAVIKLKALKQELKNEFKEESAGIKKEIKDDGENENEGVKKIKPEIIKPVLQNQPAPVGGAVDTTVNSQL
;
A
#
# COMPACT_ATOMS: atom_id res chain seq x y z
N MET A 1 -10.90 -50.10 28.02
CA MET A 1 -11.27 -49.22 26.88
C MET A 1 -12.21 -48.06 27.24
N TYR A 2 -13.01 -48.12 28.32
CA TYR A 2 -13.88 -47.00 28.70
C TYR A 2 -13.12 -45.77 29.26
N PHE A 3 -11.97 -45.98 29.90
CA PHE A 3 -11.18 -44.89 30.51
C PHE A 3 -10.66 -43.85 29.50
N MET A 4 -10.35 -44.28 28.27
CA MET A 4 -9.81 -43.41 27.22
C MET A 4 -10.90 -42.52 26.57
N ARG A 5 -12.17 -42.97 26.61
CA ARG A 5 -13.32 -42.18 26.13
C ARG A 5 -13.70 -41.07 27.09
N TYR A 6 -13.65 -41.31 28.39
CA TYR A 6 -13.93 -40.28 29.40
C TYR A 6 -12.80 -39.26 29.54
N TRP A 7 -11.54 -39.65 29.29
CA TRP A 7 -10.40 -38.73 29.36
C TRP A 7 -10.47 -37.62 28.30
N LEU A 8 -10.91 -37.94 27.08
CA LEU A 8 -11.13 -36.95 26.01
C LEU A 8 -12.26 -35.97 26.35
N ILE A 9 -13.37 -36.46 26.91
CA ILE A 9 -14.50 -35.61 27.33
C ILE A 9 -14.07 -34.70 28.50
N PHE A 10 -13.29 -35.22 29.44
CA PHE A 10 -12.76 -34.46 30.57
C PHE A 10 -11.82 -33.34 30.11
N LEU A 11 -10.99 -33.58 29.11
CA LEU A 11 -10.08 -32.57 28.54
C LEU A 11 -10.85 -31.43 27.84
N VAL A 12 -11.94 -31.75 27.14
CA VAL A 12 -12.82 -30.74 26.52
C VAL A 12 -13.52 -29.88 27.58
N ILE A 13 -14.03 -30.50 28.66
CA ILE A 13 -14.69 -29.77 29.76
C ILE A 13 -13.69 -28.87 30.50
N LEU A 14 -12.45 -29.32 30.70
CA LEU A 14 -11.42 -28.58 31.41
C LEU A 14 -10.91 -27.36 30.62
N VAL A 15 -10.90 -27.44 29.28
CA VAL A 15 -10.62 -26.28 28.41
C VAL A 15 -11.76 -25.26 28.42
N VAL A 16 -13.03 -25.70 28.49
CA VAL A 16 -14.19 -24.79 28.58
C VAL A 16 -14.23 -24.06 29.92
N LEU A 17 -13.86 -24.72 31.02
CA LEU A 17 -13.80 -24.10 32.36
C LEU A 17 -12.66 -23.08 32.51
N TRP A 18 -11.57 -23.22 31.75
CA TRP A 18 -10.47 -22.24 31.74
C TRP A 18 -10.77 -20.98 30.90
N PHE A 19 -11.83 -20.99 30.09
CA PHE A 19 -12.22 -19.88 29.21
C PHE A 19 -13.42 -19.07 29.70
N ALA A 20 -13.86 -19.24 30.95
CA ALA A 20 -14.80 -18.31 31.56
C ALA A 20 -14.09 -16.97 31.85
N PRO A 21 -14.47 -15.86 31.18
CA PRO A 21 -13.88 -14.56 31.47
C PRO A 21 -14.35 -14.08 32.84
N VAL A 22 -13.38 -13.68 33.67
CA VAL A 22 -13.58 -12.81 34.83
C VAL A 22 -14.14 -11.49 34.31
N MET A 23 -15.46 -11.41 34.20
CA MET A 23 -16.22 -10.17 34.02
C MET A 23 -16.74 -9.77 35.40
N ALA A 24 -15.82 -9.30 36.24
CA ALA A 24 -16.16 -8.60 37.47
C ALA A 24 -14.97 -7.70 37.80
N GLN A 25 -15.09 -6.39 37.51
CA GLN A 25 -14.72 -5.29 38.39
C GLN A 25 -14.66 -3.95 37.64
N GLY A 26 -15.39 -2.97 38.18
CA GLY A 26 -14.83 -1.65 38.41
C GLY A 26 -15.24 -0.53 37.46
N GLU A 27 -16.47 -0.01 37.62
CA GLU A 27 -16.71 1.41 37.38
C GLU A 27 -15.81 2.22 38.31
N THR A 28 -14.79 2.87 37.75
CA THR A 28 -14.05 3.93 38.42
C THR A 28 -14.30 5.22 37.67
N ALA A 29 -15.01 6.13 38.34
CA ALA A 29 -15.27 7.49 37.89
C ALA A 29 -13.95 8.25 37.75
N LEU A 30 -13.74 8.88 36.59
CA LEU A 30 -12.64 9.82 36.36
C LEU A 30 -13.03 11.21 36.91
N PRO A 31 -12.12 11.90 37.63
CA PRO A 31 -12.32 13.29 37.99
C PRO A 31 -12.05 14.22 36.80
N ALA A 32 -12.95 15.17 36.60
CA ALA A 32 -12.78 16.29 35.69
C ALA A 32 -11.61 17.18 36.14
N SER A 33 -10.70 17.50 35.21
CA SER A 33 -9.62 18.47 35.41
C SER A 33 -9.74 19.54 34.33
N ASP A 34 -10.37 20.65 34.71
CA ASP A 34 -10.39 21.91 33.97
C ASP A 34 -9.14 22.72 34.35
N GLN A 35 -8.24 22.94 33.39
CA GLN A 35 -7.22 23.98 33.44
C GLN A 35 -7.14 24.63 32.05
N PRO A 36 -7.43 25.94 31.92
CA PRO A 36 -7.28 26.66 30.66
C PRO A 36 -5.80 26.94 30.38
N THR A 37 -5.29 26.44 29.25
CA THR A 37 -3.95 26.78 28.76
C THR A 37 -4.02 28.09 27.97
N THR A 38 -3.39 29.13 28.48
CA THR A 38 -3.18 30.42 27.82
C THR A 38 -2.23 30.26 26.63
N VAL A 39 -2.72 30.53 25.42
CA VAL A 39 -1.90 30.59 24.20
C VAL A 39 -1.26 31.97 24.11
N VAL A 40 0.07 32.01 24.23
CA VAL A 40 0.88 33.19 23.95
C VAL A 40 1.15 33.22 22.44
N ILE A 41 0.69 34.28 21.78
CA ILE A 41 0.97 34.59 20.37
C ILE A 41 2.20 35.51 20.35
N PRO A 42 3.36 35.09 19.81
CA PRO A 42 4.41 36.02 19.46
C PRO A 42 4.24 36.57 18.04
N ASP A 43 4.64 37.83 17.98
CA ASP A 43 4.48 38.84 16.94
C ASP A 43 5.09 38.53 15.56
N ALA A 44 4.59 39.31 14.61
CA ALA A 44 4.94 39.36 13.21
C ALA A 44 6.43 39.64 12.94
N VAL A 45 7.00 38.89 11.98
CA VAL A 45 8.24 39.25 11.28
C VAL A 45 7.94 39.38 9.79
N GLN A 46 8.36 40.52 9.24
CA GLN A 46 8.15 41.00 7.88
C GLN A 46 8.85 40.17 6.79
N PRO A 47 8.39 40.26 5.53
CA PRO A 47 8.97 39.55 4.39
C PRO A 47 10.21 40.28 3.83
N THR A 48 11.32 39.57 3.69
CA THR A 48 12.44 39.97 2.84
C THR A 48 12.47 39.17 1.55
N THR A 49 12.33 39.89 0.46
CA THR A 49 12.47 39.48 -0.94
C THR A 49 13.94 39.29 -1.35
N ASP A 50 14.11 38.49 -2.41
CA ASP A 50 15.24 38.41 -3.35
C ASP A 50 16.51 37.61 -2.97
N ALA A 51 16.55 36.38 -3.48
CA ALA A 51 17.76 35.79 -4.08
C ALA A 51 17.39 34.62 -5.03
N THR A 52 17.17 34.93 -6.31
CA THR A 52 17.08 33.94 -7.39
C THR A 52 18.45 33.28 -7.58
N THR A 53 18.59 32.07 -7.04
CA THR A 53 19.72 31.19 -7.32
C THR A 53 19.28 30.19 -8.39
N PRO A 54 20.05 29.99 -9.48
CA PRO A 54 19.69 29.00 -10.50
C PRO A 54 19.75 27.60 -9.92
N VAL A 55 18.58 26.95 -9.84
CA VAL A 55 18.42 25.55 -9.46
C VAL A 55 19.09 24.71 -10.55
N THR A 56 20.29 24.22 -10.25
CA THR A 56 20.86 23.08 -10.97
C THR A 56 19.95 21.89 -10.69
N ALA A 57 19.27 21.42 -11.73
CA ALA A 57 18.48 20.20 -11.70
C ALA A 57 19.40 19.00 -11.44
N VAL A 58 19.66 18.75 -10.16
CA VAL A 58 20.09 17.45 -9.68
C VAL A 58 18.83 16.59 -9.73
N ASN A 59 18.73 15.71 -10.71
CA ASN A 59 17.76 14.61 -10.66
C ASN A 59 18.03 13.86 -9.34
N PRO A 60 17.16 13.95 -8.32
CA PRO A 60 17.33 13.11 -7.15
C PRO A 60 17.17 11.68 -7.67
N THR A 61 18.25 10.90 -7.58
CA THR A 61 18.16 9.46 -7.75
C THR A 61 17.42 8.94 -6.53
N THR A 62 16.09 9.03 -6.57
CA THR A 62 15.24 8.53 -5.49
C THR A 62 15.52 7.05 -5.36
N PRO A 63 15.95 6.56 -4.18
CA PRO A 63 16.31 5.16 -4.00
C PRO A 63 15.10 4.30 -4.38
N VAL A 64 15.29 3.43 -5.38
CA VAL A 64 14.21 2.58 -5.88
C VAL A 64 13.92 1.50 -4.84
N VAL A 65 12.88 1.76 -4.05
CA VAL A 65 12.34 0.84 -3.04
C VAL A 65 11.84 -0.43 -3.74
N SER A 66 12.56 -1.55 -3.59
CA SER A 66 12.10 -2.85 -4.04
C SER A 66 10.77 -3.20 -3.37
N GLU A 67 9.73 -3.42 -4.15
CA GLU A 67 8.40 -3.75 -3.63
C GLU A 67 8.30 -5.21 -3.16
N GLU A 68 9.34 -6.03 -3.27
CA GLU A 68 9.33 -7.43 -2.83
C GLU A 68 9.80 -7.55 -1.38
N LEU A 69 9.06 -8.30 -0.55
CA LEU A 69 9.44 -8.50 0.85
C LEU A 69 10.68 -9.37 0.93
N GLU A 70 11.75 -8.82 1.49
CA GLU A 70 13.04 -9.49 1.61
C GLU A 70 12.92 -10.73 2.52
N GLY A 71 13.24 -11.91 1.98
CA GLY A 71 13.32 -13.15 2.76
C GLY A 71 11.99 -13.75 3.20
N MET A 72 10.84 -13.22 2.73
CA MET A 72 9.52 -13.78 3.02
C MET A 72 8.84 -14.30 1.75
N LYS A 73 8.42 -15.57 1.80
CA LYS A 73 7.58 -16.17 0.75
C LYS A 73 6.13 -15.93 1.11
N ILE A 74 5.46 -15.06 0.36
CA ILE A 74 4.01 -14.87 0.50
C ILE A 74 3.31 -15.86 -0.42
N GLU A 75 2.42 -16.68 0.15
CA GLU A 75 1.59 -17.58 -0.65
C GLU A 75 0.42 -16.79 -1.26
N GLU A 76 0.33 -16.78 -2.59
CA GLU A 76 -0.79 -16.17 -3.28
C GLU A 76 -2.04 -17.07 -3.18
N PRO A 77 -3.14 -16.58 -2.58
CA PRO A 77 -4.36 -17.37 -2.47
C PRO A 77 -4.99 -17.52 -3.86
N LYS A 78 -5.13 -18.77 -4.34
CA LYS A 78 -5.81 -19.07 -5.61
C LYS A 78 -7.34 -19.11 -5.47
N GLU A 79 -7.81 -19.53 -4.30
CA GLU A 79 -9.21 -19.75 -4.01
C GLU A 79 -9.65 -19.00 -2.75
N VAL A 80 -10.90 -18.52 -2.77
CA VAL A 80 -11.51 -17.91 -1.58
C VAL A 80 -11.96 -19.05 -0.68
N PRO A 81 -11.36 -19.24 0.50
CA PRO A 81 -11.75 -20.31 1.38
C PRO A 81 -13.17 -20.06 1.91
N SER A 82 -13.88 -21.15 2.21
CA SER A 82 -15.18 -21.07 2.88
C SER A 82 -15.05 -20.41 4.25
N GLY A 83 -16.17 -19.96 4.84
CA GLY A 83 -16.17 -19.36 6.18
C GLY A 83 -15.53 -20.27 7.24
N PHE A 84 -15.73 -21.58 7.13
CA PHE A 84 -15.09 -22.58 7.99
C PHE A 84 -13.59 -22.74 7.67
N GLY A 85 -13.21 -22.66 6.40
CA GLY A 85 -11.81 -22.65 5.97
C GLY A 85 -11.04 -21.44 6.53
N LEU A 86 -11.63 -20.25 6.54
CA LEU A 86 -11.05 -19.05 7.17
C LEU A 86 -10.82 -19.24 8.67
N TRP A 87 -11.76 -19.88 9.36
CA TRP A 87 -11.63 -20.18 10.78
C TRP A 87 -10.47 -21.13 11.06
N TRP A 88 -10.36 -22.23 10.31
CA TRP A 88 -9.23 -23.16 10.42
C TRP A 88 -7.89 -22.52 10.07
N LYS A 89 -7.85 -21.68 9.02
CA LYS A 89 -6.65 -20.92 8.67
C LYS A 89 -6.23 -20.03 9.83
N GLY A 90 -7.16 -19.29 10.43
CA GLY A 90 -6.89 -18.47 11.61
C GLY A 90 -6.37 -19.24 12.82
N LEU A 91 -6.89 -20.45 13.10
CA LEU A 91 -6.40 -21.30 14.18
C LEU A 91 -4.98 -21.80 13.91
N LYS A 92 -4.69 -22.26 12.69
CA LYS A 92 -3.34 -22.71 12.28
C LYS A 92 -2.32 -21.57 12.39
N GLU A 93 -2.69 -20.37 11.96
CA GLU A 93 -1.88 -19.16 12.10
C GLU A 93 -1.56 -18.85 13.57
N GLN A 94 -2.57 -18.89 14.44
CA GLN A 94 -2.39 -18.64 15.88
C GLN A 94 -1.49 -19.68 16.55
N VAL A 95 -1.65 -20.96 16.22
CA VAL A 95 -0.77 -22.03 16.73
C VAL A 95 0.67 -21.82 16.24
N SER A 96 0.86 -21.52 14.95
CA SER A 96 2.19 -21.25 14.39
C SER A 96 2.87 -20.04 15.04
N ILE A 97 2.13 -18.96 15.30
CA ILE A 97 2.62 -17.78 16.04
C ILE A 97 2.93 -18.14 17.50
N GLY A 98 2.07 -18.93 18.15
CA GLY A 98 2.22 -19.36 19.54
C GLY A 98 3.47 -20.20 19.77
N LEU A 99 3.76 -21.12 18.85
CA LEU A 99 4.95 -21.97 18.86
C LEU A 99 6.25 -21.24 18.44
N THR A 100 6.16 -19.99 17.99
CA THR A 100 7.34 -19.19 17.63
C THR A 100 7.80 -18.36 18.82
N PHE A 101 8.93 -18.75 19.41
CA PHE A 101 9.48 -18.11 20.60
C PHE A 101 10.37 -16.90 20.30
N ASN A 102 11.07 -16.89 19.16
CA ASN A 102 11.88 -15.75 18.75
C ASN A 102 10.97 -14.55 18.38
N PRO A 103 11.15 -13.37 18.99
CA PRO A 103 10.27 -12.21 18.77
C PRO A 103 10.33 -11.67 17.35
N VAL A 104 11.51 -11.68 16.71
CA VAL A 104 11.71 -11.24 15.31
C VAL A 104 10.98 -12.18 14.37
N LYS A 105 11.24 -13.50 14.47
CA LYS A 105 10.54 -14.52 13.66
C LYS A 105 9.02 -14.49 13.87
N LYS A 106 8.57 -14.20 15.09
CA LYS A 106 7.15 -14.09 15.41
C LYS A 106 6.53 -12.88 14.72
N ALA A 107 7.23 -11.75 14.69
CA ALA A 107 6.78 -10.56 13.97
C ALA A 107 6.83 -10.76 12.44
N GLU A 108 7.87 -11.40 11.89
CA GLU A 108 7.94 -11.81 10.48
C GLU A 108 6.72 -12.66 10.09
N LYS A 109 6.36 -13.68 10.88
CA LYS A 109 5.17 -14.51 10.63
C LYS A 109 3.86 -13.71 10.69
N GLN A 110 3.74 -12.79 11.64
CA GLN A 110 2.55 -11.94 11.76
C GLN A 110 2.41 -11.00 10.54
N LEU A 111 3.51 -10.43 10.08
CA LEU A 111 3.58 -9.62 8.87
C LEU A 111 3.21 -10.44 7.63
N GLN A 112 3.76 -11.65 7.49
CA GLN A 112 3.40 -12.56 6.40
C GLN A 112 1.91 -12.89 6.38
N PHE A 113 1.31 -13.24 7.53
CA PHE A 113 -0.12 -13.54 7.58
C PHE A 113 -0.99 -12.30 7.35
N ALA A 114 -0.53 -11.11 7.74
CA ALA A 114 -1.23 -9.86 7.40
C ALA A 114 -1.26 -9.65 5.89
N GLU A 115 -0.13 -9.85 5.20
CA GLU A 115 -0.03 -9.80 3.74
C GLU A 115 -0.95 -10.81 3.04
N GLU A 116 -0.90 -12.07 3.45
CA GLU A 116 -1.78 -13.11 2.90
C GLU A 116 -3.26 -12.76 3.08
N ARG A 117 -3.62 -12.13 4.21
CA ARG A 117 -5.01 -11.69 4.48
C ARG A 117 -5.41 -10.51 3.62
N MET A 118 -4.52 -9.55 3.39
CA MET A 118 -4.77 -8.44 2.46
C MET A 118 -4.98 -8.96 1.03
N ARG A 119 -4.12 -9.87 0.55
CA ARG A 119 -4.30 -10.54 -0.74
C ARG A 119 -5.57 -11.36 -0.82
N LEU A 120 -5.96 -11.99 0.27
CA LEU A 120 -7.21 -12.73 0.32
C LEU A 120 -8.43 -11.80 0.26
N ALA A 121 -8.36 -10.64 0.92
CA ALA A 121 -9.40 -9.61 0.83
C ALA A 121 -9.53 -9.06 -0.59
N GLU A 122 -8.40 -8.82 -1.28
CA GLU A 122 -8.34 -8.46 -2.70
C GLU A 122 -9.05 -9.51 -3.57
N LEU A 123 -8.71 -10.78 -3.40
CA LEU A 123 -9.33 -11.89 -4.14
C LEU A 123 -10.84 -12.01 -3.88
N MET A 124 -11.29 -11.75 -2.64
CA MET A 124 -12.71 -11.73 -2.31
C MET A 124 -13.45 -10.59 -3.01
N ALA A 125 -12.84 -9.39 -3.07
CA ALA A 125 -13.41 -8.23 -3.73
C ALA A 125 -13.54 -8.43 -5.26
N GLN A 126 -12.57 -9.12 -5.87
CA GLN A 126 -12.61 -9.44 -7.30
C GLN A 126 -13.69 -10.45 -7.68
N LYS A 127 -14.02 -11.40 -6.78
CA LYS A 127 -14.90 -12.53 -7.12
C LYS A 127 -16.38 -12.28 -6.85
N SER A 128 -16.76 -11.34 -6.00
CA SER A 128 -18.17 -11.13 -5.65
C SER A 128 -18.44 -9.74 -5.06
N GLU A 129 -19.55 -9.15 -5.51
CA GLU A 129 -20.12 -7.90 -5.00
C GLU A 129 -21.16 -8.13 -3.89
N ASP A 130 -21.32 -9.36 -3.39
CA ASP A 130 -22.34 -9.69 -2.39
C ASP A 130 -22.07 -8.97 -1.06
N GLN A 131 -23.12 -8.43 -0.43
CA GLN A 131 -23.03 -7.77 0.87
C GLN A 131 -22.43 -8.69 1.97
N LYS A 132 -22.72 -10.00 1.90
CA LYS A 132 -22.12 -11.00 2.81
C LYS A 132 -20.64 -11.23 2.56
N VAL A 133 -20.16 -11.07 1.32
CA VAL A 133 -18.74 -11.13 0.99
C VAL A 133 -18.04 -9.87 1.49
N GLN A 134 -18.64 -8.70 1.33
CA GLN A 134 -18.10 -7.44 1.84
C GLN A 134 -17.89 -7.46 3.36
N ALA A 135 -18.88 -7.93 4.12
CA ALA A 135 -18.73 -8.09 5.57
C ALA A 135 -17.55 -9.01 5.93
N ARG A 136 -17.27 -10.03 5.11
CA ARG A 136 -16.09 -10.89 5.27
C ARG A 136 -14.80 -10.18 4.90
N ILE A 137 -14.78 -9.39 3.82
CA ILE A 137 -13.64 -8.54 3.43
C ILE A 137 -13.24 -7.63 4.60
N HIS A 138 -14.18 -6.88 5.17
CA HIS A 138 -13.92 -6.01 6.33
C HIS A 138 -13.33 -6.79 7.51
N ARG A 139 -13.84 -7.99 7.79
CA ARG A 139 -13.33 -8.84 8.88
C ARG A 139 -11.91 -9.31 8.61
N VAL A 140 -11.60 -9.70 7.38
CA VAL A 140 -10.26 -10.17 6.97
C VAL A 140 -9.26 -9.02 7.06
N ILE A 141 -9.61 -7.83 6.56
CA ILE A 141 -8.81 -6.61 6.66
C ILE A 141 -8.56 -6.24 8.12
N GLY A 142 -9.60 -6.18 8.95
CA GLY A 142 -9.45 -5.84 10.37
C GLY A 142 -8.57 -6.83 11.13
N GLN A 143 -8.58 -8.11 10.73
CA GLN A 143 -7.66 -9.10 11.30
C GLN A 143 -6.21 -8.90 10.82
N ALA A 144 -5.99 -8.51 9.57
CA ALA A 144 -4.67 -8.13 9.07
C ALA A 144 -4.11 -6.91 9.82
N GLN A 145 -4.93 -5.86 9.98
CA GLN A 145 -4.57 -4.66 10.77
C GLN A 145 -4.22 -5.02 12.21
N LYS A 146 -4.98 -5.89 12.86
CA LYS A 146 -4.68 -6.37 14.23
C LYS A 146 -3.37 -7.17 14.31
N MET A 147 -2.95 -7.84 13.24
CA MET A 147 -1.64 -8.49 13.19
C MET A 147 -0.53 -7.45 13.06
N MET A 148 -0.72 -6.44 12.21
CA MET A 148 0.21 -5.32 12.05
C MET A 148 0.39 -4.51 13.32
N GLU A 149 -0.68 -4.19 14.03
CA GLU A 149 -0.62 -3.50 15.32
C GLU A 149 0.26 -4.26 16.33
N LYS A 150 0.23 -5.60 16.32
CA LYS A 150 1.10 -6.42 17.18
C LYS A 150 2.56 -6.43 16.74
N VAL A 151 2.81 -6.30 15.44
CA VAL A 151 4.17 -6.15 14.89
C VAL A 151 4.72 -4.79 15.28
N GLU A 152 3.94 -3.73 15.10
CA GLU A 152 4.27 -2.36 15.48
C GLU A 152 4.51 -2.20 16.98
N ALA A 153 3.67 -2.80 17.83
CA ALA A 153 3.84 -2.75 19.28
C ALA A 153 5.14 -3.42 19.77
N ARG A 154 5.79 -4.25 18.94
CA ARG A 154 7.09 -4.87 19.27
C ARG A 154 8.26 -4.16 18.63
N ARG A 155 8.00 -3.12 17.85
CA ARG A 155 9.00 -2.44 17.03
C ARG A 155 10.17 -1.89 17.82
N GLU A 156 9.94 -1.28 18.98
CA GLU A 156 11.00 -0.72 19.83
C GLU A 156 12.02 -1.81 20.19
N ARG A 157 11.53 -2.98 20.61
CA ARG A 157 12.39 -4.15 20.90
C ARG A 157 13.13 -4.66 19.67
N LEU A 158 12.57 -4.47 18.48
CA LEU A 158 13.23 -4.85 17.21
C LEU A 158 14.34 -3.86 16.84
N LEU A 159 14.15 -2.57 17.12
CA LEU A 159 15.15 -1.51 16.91
C LEU A 159 16.35 -1.67 17.85
N GLU A 160 16.10 -2.03 19.11
CA GLU A 160 17.15 -2.25 20.10
C GLU A 160 18.12 -3.38 19.72
N GLN A 161 17.63 -4.39 18.99
CA GLN A 161 18.40 -5.60 18.73
C GLN A 161 19.53 -5.41 17.71
N LYS A 162 19.62 -4.29 16.97
CA LYS A 162 20.64 -3.95 15.93
C LYS A 162 21.01 -5.06 14.92
N ASN A 163 20.31 -6.20 14.95
CA ASN A 163 20.55 -7.36 14.13
C ASN A 163 20.05 -7.12 12.70
N GLU A 164 20.72 -7.73 11.72
CA GLU A 164 20.32 -7.68 10.31
C GLU A 164 18.86 -8.14 10.11
N GLU A 165 18.42 -9.18 10.82
CA GLU A 165 17.02 -9.66 10.76
C GLU A 165 16.01 -8.59 11.21
N GLY A 166 16.35 -7.80 12.24
CA GLY A 166 15.50 -6.73 12.74
C GLY A 166 15.39 -5.58 11.74
N GLN A 167 16.50 -5.21 11.10
CA GLN A 167 16.54 -4.18 10.06
C GLN A 167 15.75 -4.60 8.82
N ARG A 168 15.93 -5.85 8.37
CA ARG A 168 15.14 -6.44 7.28
C ARG A 168 13.65 -6.42 7.60
N LEU A 169 13.28 -6.78 8.82
CA LEU A 169 11.89 -6.74 9.25
C LEU A 169 11.33 -5.30 9.22
N LEU A 170 12.11 -4.28 9.61
CA LEU A 170 11.68 -2.88 9.51
C LEU A 170 11.45 -2.43 8.06
N ARG A 171 12.35 -2.78 7.14
CA ARG A 171 12.16 -2.52 5.69
C ARG A 171 10.92 -3.22 5.15
N ASN A 172 10.71 -4.47 5.56
CA ASN A 172 9.53 -5.24 5.18
C ASN A 172 8.23 -4.66 5.75
N ILE A 173 8.24 -4.15 6.99
CA ILE A 173 7.08 -3.45 7.58
C ILE A 173 6.75 -2.21 6.76
N ALA A 174 7.74 -1.42 6.34
CA ALA A 174 7.52 -0.24 5.52
C ALA A 174 7.00 -0.60 4.13
N THR A 175 7.61 -1.60 3.48
CA THR A 175 7.16 -2.14 2.19
C THR A 175 5.73 -2.66 2.26
N HIS A 176 5.34 -3.29 3.38
CA HIS A 176 3.97 -3.71 3.61
C HIS A 176 2.97 -2.56 3.59
N GLN A 177 3.31 -1.39 4.15
CA GLN A 177 2.40 -0.24 4.13
C GLN A 177 2.08 0.21 2.70
N ILE A 178 3.10 0.30 1.84
CA ILE A 178 2.91 0.62 0.41
C ILE A 178 1.99 -0.41 -0.26
N ARG A 179 2.24 -1.70 0.00
CA ARG A 179 1.43 -2.79 -0.58
C ARG A 179 0.00 -2.77 -0.07
N ARG A 180 -0.18 -2.50 1.22
CA ARG A 180 -1.49 -2.42 1.87
C ARG A 180 -2.32 -1.33 1.23
N GLU A 181 -1.78 -0.12 1.03
CA GLU A 181 -2.50 0.96 0.36
C GLU A 181 -2.88 0.59 -1.08
N ALA A 182 -1.96 -0.01 -1.85
CA ALA A 182 -2.26 -0.49 -3.20
C ALA A 182 -3.35 -1.59 -3.23
N VAL A 183 -3.40 -2.47 -2.22
CA VAL A 183 -4.49 -3.43 -2.06
C VAL A 183 -5.79 -2.73 -1.69
N MET A 184 -5.75 -1.73 -0.80
CA MET A 184 -6.94 -0.98 -0.41
C MET A 184 -7.56 -0.25 -1.59
N ASP A 185 -6.75 0.38 -2.45
CA ASP A 185 -7.23 1.02 -3.67
C ASP A 185 -7.98 0.05 -4.59
N ARG A 186 -7.41 -1.14 -4.81
CA ARG A 186 -8.02 -2.19 -5.63
C ARG A 186 -9.33 -2.71 -5.04
N ILE A 187 -9.39 -2.83 -3.72
CA ILE A 187 -10.63 -3.22 -3.04
C ILE A 187 -11.68 -2.11 -3.18
N GLU A 188 -11.29 -0.85 -2.99
CA GLU A 188 -12.19 0.30 -3.10
C GLU A 188 -12.84 0.43 -4.48
N GLU A 189 -12.06 0.16 -5.55
CA GLU A 189 -12.53 0.19 -6.94
C GLU A 189 -13.68 -0.80 -7.19
N LYS A 190 -13.63 -1.98 -6.54
CA LYS A 190 -14.61 -3.06 -6.72
C LYS A 190 -15.72 -3.03 -5.67
N LEU A 191 -15.68 -2.11 -4.71
CA LEU A 191 -16.70 -2.01 -3.67
C LEU A 191 -17.93 -1.22 -4.18
N PRO A 192 -19.15 -1.72 -3.93
CA PRO A 192 -20.34 -0.94 -4.21
C PRO A 192 -20.45 0.23 -3.23
N GLU A 193 -21.16 1.27 -3.67
CA GLU A 193 -21.23 2.56 -2.99
C GLU A 193 -21.67 2.45 -1.52
N GLY A 194 -22.61 1.56 -1.21
CA GLY A 194 -23.11 1.36 0.16
C GLY A 194 -22.12 0.72 1.15
N ALA A 195 -21.01 0.14 0.68
CA ALA A 195 -19.99 -0.47 1.53
C ALA A 195 -18.78 0.45 1.78
N VAL A 196 -18.69 1.57 1.07
CA VAL A 196 -17.52 2.43 1.11
C VAL A 196 -17.35 3.10 2.46
N GLU A 197 -18.41 3.58 3.10
CA GLU A 197 -18.28 4.29 4.38
C GLU A 197 -17.55 3.45 5.46
N LYS A 198 -17.86 2.16 5.54
CA LYS A 198 -17.15 1.23 6.45
C LYS A 198 -15.72 0.96 6.00
N PHE A 199 -15.46 1.01 4.71
CA PHE A 199 -14.12 0.82 4.15
C PHE A 199 -13.23 2.03 4.45
N ASP A 200 -13.80 3.23 4.33
CA ASP A 200 -13.20 4.51 4.68
C ASP A 200 -12.77 4.54 6.15
N GLU A 201 -13.62 4.08 7.08
CA GLU A 201 -13.24 3.94 8.49
C GLU A 201 -12.03 3.00 8.69
N LEU A 202 -11.98 1.89 7.95
CA LEU A 202 -10.83 0.96 8.03
C LEU A 202 -9.57 1.62 7.48
N ARG A 203 -9.70 2.42 6.42
CA ARG A 203 -8.58 3.14 5.82
C ARG A 203 -8.05 4.23 6.73
N GLU A 204 -8.93 4.98 7.39
CA GLU A 204 -8.52 6.00 8.38
C GLU A 204 -7.80 5.38 9.57
N LYS A 205 -8.28 4.24 10.08
CA LYS A 205 -7.57 3.48 11.13
C LYS A 205 -6.19 3.02 10.66
N ALA A 206 -6.10 2.54 9.42
CA ALA A 206 -4.85 2.11 8.81
C ALA A 206 -3.85 3.28 8.66
N ALA A 207 -4.32 4.43 8.18
CA ALA A 207 -3.54 5.65 8.03
C ALA A 207 -3.07 6.21 9.38
N ALA A 208 -3.91 6.12 10.43
CA ALA A 208 -3.51 6.52 11.78
C ALA A 208 -2.38 5.63 12.34
N GLN A 209 -2.47 4.31 12.13
CA GLN A 209 -1.40 3.36 12.51
C GLN A 209 -0.10 3.65 11.74
N GLU A 210 -0.23 3.89 10.44
CA GLU A 210 0.89 4.23 9.57
C GLU A 210 1.58 5.53 9.98
N ARG A 211 0.85 6.60 10.28
CA ARG A 211 1.44 7.85 10.81
C ARG A 211 2.22 7.61 12.10
N ARG A 212 1.71 6.75 13.00
CA ARG A 212 2.43 6.39 14.24
C ARG A 212 3.73 5.65 13.91
N LEU A 213 3.68 4.71 12.98
CA LEU A 213 4.85 3.97 12.51
C LEU A 213 5.89 4.91 11.90
N LEU A 214 5.48 5.76 10.95
CA LEU A 214 6.34 6.73 10.25
C LEU A 214 6.97 7.74 11.21
N ASN A 215 6.21 8.24 12.19
CA ASN A 215 6.75 9.15 13.20
C ASN A 215 7.82 8.48 14.07
N ALA A 216 7.58 7.24 14.48
CA ALA A 216 8.55 6.52 15.29
C ALA A 216 9.76 6.06 14.44
N ILE A 217 9.66 6.01 13.11
CA ILE A 217 10.76 5.68 12.16
C ILE A 217 11.88 6.72 12.19
N ASN A 218 11.57 7.96 12.53
CA ASN A 218 12.56 9.03 12.69
C ASN A 218 13.53 8.84 13.87
N ASN A 219 13.48 7.71 14.58
CA ASN A 219 14.37 7.43 15.71
C ASN A 219 15.82 7.20 15.23
N GLU A 220 16.78 7.84 15.90
CA GLU A 220 18.22 7.88 15.58
C GLU A 220 18.96 6.53 15.70
N ASN A 221 18.27 5.41 15.94
CA ASN A 221 18.90 4.12 16.17
C ASN A 221 18.96 3.18 14.96
N ALA A 222 18.27 3.48 13.86
CA ALA A 222 18.34 2.67 12.64
C ALA A 222 19.64 2.93 11.84
N PRO A 223 20.21 1.96 11.10
CA PRO A 223 21.31 2.21 10.17
C PRO A 223 20.93 3.17 9.05
N ALA A 224 21.91 3.86 8.46
CA ALA A 224 21.70 4.86 7.41
C ALA A 224 20.87 4.33 6.22
N GLU A 225 21.25 3.16 5.68
CA GLU A 225 20.53 2.51 4.57
C GLU A 225 19.06 2.22 4.92
N THR A 226 18.80 1.76 6.14
CA THR A 226 17.42 1.49 6.57
C THR A 226 16.65 2.80 6.74
N ARG A 227 17.27 3.87 7.25
CA ARG A 227 16.61 5.18 7.34
C ARG A 227 16.25 5.74 5.98
N GLU A 228 17.17 5.66 5.02
CA GLU A 228 16.96 6.13 3.66
C GLU A 228 15.78 5.41 3.00
N HIS A 229 15.75 4.07 3.09
CA HIS A 229 14.61 3.28 2.61
C HIS A 229 13.31 3.68 3.30
N LEU A 230 13.32 3.83 4.62
CA LEU A 230 12.13 4.19 5.39
C LEU A 230 11.63 5.60 5.07
N GLN A 231 12.54 6.55 4.81
CA GLN A 231 12.20 7.91 4.38
C GLN A 231 11.59 7.90 2.98
N ALA A 232 12.17 7.15 2.03
CA ALA A 232 11.60 7.02 0.69
C ALA A 232 10.19 6.38 0.71
N VAL A 233 9.97 5.41 1.60
CA VAL A 233 8.65 4.83 1.83
C VAL A 233 7.70 5.86 2.43
N LYS A 234 8.14 6.63 3.43
CA LYS A 234 7.38 7.70 4.06
C LYS A 234 6.88 8.72 3.04
N ASP A 235 7.80 9.26 2.23
CA ASP A 235 7.49 10.29 1.24
C ASP A 235 6.44 9.78 0.23
N ARG A 236 6.57 8.52 -0.19
CA ARG A 236 5.62 7.86 -1.09
C ARG A 236 4.24 7.70 -0.45
N ILE A 237 4.18 7.30 0.82
CA ILE A 237 2.94 7.15 1.56
C ILE A 237 2.26 8.50 1.74
N GLU A 238 3.01 9.55 2.11
CA GLU A 238 2.46 10.88 2.33
C GLU A 238 1.89 11.46 1.04
N ALA A 239 2.60 11.37 -0.07
CA ALA A 239 2.10 11.76 -1.39
C ALA A 239 0.81 11.01 -1.75
N HIS A 240 0.80 9.68 -1.56
CA HIS A 240 -0.40 8.88 -1.84
C HIS A 240 -1.58 9.22 -0.92
N ALA A 241 -1.31 9.47 0.36
CA ALA A 241 -2.34 9.80 1.34
C ALA A 241 -3.02 11.14 1.02
N GLU A 242 -2.29 12.12 0.50
CA GLU A 242 -2.84 13.41 0.06
C GLU A 242 -3.81 13.24 -1.11
N GLU A 243 -3.46 12.42 -2.09
CA GLU A 243 -4.31 12.17 -3.27
C GLU A 243 -5.57 11.40 -2.89
N VAL A 244 -5.43 10.38 -2.05
CA VAL A 244 -6.57 9.63 -1.51
C VAL A 244 -7.48 10.57 -0.73
N LYS A 245 -6.92 11.49 0.06
CA LYS A 245 -7.69 12.49 0.80
C LYS A 245 -8.47 13.39 -0.16
N GLN A 246 -7.83 13.96 -1.18
CA GLN A 246 -8.49 14.81 -2.17
C GLN A 246 -9.62 14.07 -2.91
N TYR A 247 -9.39 12.81 -3.30
CA TYR A 247 -10.42 11.98 -3.91
C TYR A 247 -11.61 11.78 -2.97
N ARG A 248 -11.36 11.48 -1.69
CA ARG A 248 -12.42 11.27 -0.69
C ARG A 248 -13.23 12.53 -0.43
N GLU A 249 -12.58 13.69 -0.34
CA GLU A 249 -13.24 14.98 -0.14
C GLU A 249 -14.18 15.29 -1.32
N ARG A 250 -13.67 15.26 -2.56
CA ARG A 250 -14.50 15.48 -3.76
C ARG A 250 -15.66 14.50 -3.83
N ARG A 251 -15.39 13.22 -3.54
CA ARG A 251 -16.44 12.20 -3.54
C ARG A 251 -17.49 12.44 -2.45
N ALA A 252 -17.07 12.87 -1.27
CA ALA A 252 -17.98 13.16 -0.16
C ALA A 252 -18.89 14.36 -0.49
N GLU A 253 -18.34 15.41 -1.12
CA GLU A 253 -19.10 16.56 -1.63
C GLU A 253 -20.18 16.12 -2.63
N LEU A 254 -19.81 15.34 -3.65
CA LEU A 254 -20.75 14.80 -4.63
C LEU A 254 -21.83 13.92 -3.99
N MET A 255 -21.48 13.14 -2.96
CA MET A 255 -22.43 12.34 -2.21
C MET A 255 -23.40 13.18 -1.36
N GLN A 256 -22.98 14.36 -0.89
CA GLN A 256 -23.86 15.29 -0.20
C GLN A 256 -24.84 15.94 -1.18
N GLU A 257 -24.36 16.36 -2.36
CA GLU A 257 -25.21 16.87 -3.45
C GLU A 257 -26.23 15.82 -3.90
N PHE A 258 -25.81 14.57 -4.05
CA PHE A 258 -26.69 13.45 -4.37
C PHE A 258 -27.80 13.25 -3.31
N LYS A 259 -27.49 13.46 -2.03
CA LYS A 259 -28.48 13.32 -0.94
C LYS A 259 -29.45 14.50 -0.87
N ALA A 260 -28.98 15.72 -1.16
CA ALA A 260 -29.74 16.95 -0.99
C ALA A 260 -30.53 17.37 -2.25
N GLY A 261 -30.08 16.97 -3.44
CA GLY A 261 -30.58 17.46 -4.71
C GLY A 261 -31.88 16.83 -5.23
N ASP A 262 -32.49 17.52 -6.18
CA ASP A 262 -33.59 17.02 -7.01
C ASP A 262 -33.11 15.88 -7.93
N GLU A 263 -34.04 15.22 -8.62
CA GLU A 263 -33.75 14.05 -9.47
C GLU A 263 -32.69 14.34 -10.54
N THR A 264 -32.69 15.55 -11.12
CA THR A 264 -31.65 16.00 -12.08
C THR A 264 -30.28 16.14 -11.44
N VAL A 265 -30.20 16.70 -10.23
CA VAL A 265 -28.95 16.86 -9.47
C VAL A 265 -28.40 15.51 -9.05
N LYS A 266 -29.28 14.56 -8.71
CA LYS A 266 -28.89 13.17 -8.39
C LYS A 266 -28.25 12.45 -9.58
N GLU A 267 -28.82 12.62 -10.78
CA GLU A 267 -28.23 12.04 -11.99
C GLU A 267 -26.86 12.66 -12.29
N GLN A 268 -26.73 13.98 -12.20
CA GLN A 268 -25.46 14.69 -12.41
C GLN A 268 -24.39 14.26 -11.39
N ALA A 269 -24.72 14.24 -10.10
CA ALA A 269 -23.80 13.81 -9.05
C ALA A 269 -23.36 12.34 -9.23
N LYS A 270 -24.28 11.47 -9.68
CA LYS A 270 -23.96 10.07 -9.99
C LYS A 270 -23.01 9.93 -11.17
N GLU A 271 -23.19 10.73 -12.23
CA GLU A 271 -22.27 10.79 -13.36
C GLU A 271 -20.88 11.29 -12.94
N GLN A 272 -20.82 12.36 -12.15
CA GLN A 272 -19.55 12.89 -11.63
C GLN A 272 -18.84 11.91 -10.69
N ILE A 273 -19.56 11.16 -9.85
CA ILE A 273 -18.97 10.10 -9.02
C ILE A 273 -18.38 9.00 -9.92
N LYS A 274 -19.05 8.67 -11.03
CA LYS A 274 -18.56 7.67 -11.99
C LYS A 274 -17.32 8.16 -12.72
N GLU A 275 -17.30 9.41 -13.17
CA GLU A 275 -16.14 10.06 -13.80
C GLU A 275 -14.96 10.11 -12.82
N LEU A 276 -15.18 10.58 -11.58
CA LEU A 276 -14.15 10.62 -10.54
C LEU A 276 -13.54 9.23 -10.25
N ARG A 277 -14.36 8.17 -10.32
CA ARG A 277 -13.88 6.78 -10.22
C ARG A 277 -13.03 6.38 -11.43
N GLN A 278 -13.43 6.75 -12.64
CA GLN A 278 -12.68 6.47 -13.86
C GLN A 278 -11.33 7.19 -13.86
N ASP A 279 -11.31 8.49 -13.55
CA ASP A 279 -10.08 9.29 -13.41
C ASP A 279 -9.12 8.65 -12.40
N ARG A 280 -9.65 8.17 -11.28
CA ARG A 280 -8.83 7.47 -10.30
C ARG A 280 -8.27 6.16 -10.82
N VAL A 281 -9.06 5.37 -11.55
CA VAL A 281 -8.59 4.12 -12.16
C VAL A 281 -7.48 4.39 -13.17
N GLU A 282 -7.64 5.41 -14.01
CA GLU A 282 -6.62 5.84 -14.98
C GLU A 282 -5.34 6.28 -14.28
N MET A 283 -5.44 7.18 -13.29
CA MET A 283 -4.29 7.64 -12.49
C MET A 283 -3.58 6.50 -11.75
N LEU A 284 -4.31 5.51 -11.25
CA LEU A 284 -3.72 4.31 -10.65
C LEU A 284 -3.09 3.39 -11.71
N GLY A 285 -3.64 3.35 -12.92
CA GLY A 285 -3.07 2.66 -14.08
C GLY A 285 -1.73 3.25 -14.50
N ASP A 286 -1.67 4.56 -14.70
CA ASP A 286 -0.45 5.29 -15.07
C ASP A 286 0.68 5.03 -14.07
N ARG A 287 0.37 5.03 -12.76
CA ARG A 287 1.35 4.69 -11.72
C ARG A 287 1.84 3.27 -11.75
N ARG A 288 0.98 2.32 -12.15
CA ARG A 288 1.42 0.92 -12.30
C ARG A 288 2.37 0.84 -13.47
N GLU A 289 2.06 1.50 -14.57
CA GLU A 289 2.94 1.54 -15.75
C GLU A 289 4.28 2.20 -15.42
N GLU A 290 4.28 3.38 -14.81
CA GLU A 290 5.49 4.07 -14.36
C GLU A 290 6.35 3.19 -13.44
N ARG A 291 5.71 2.47 -12.51
CA ARG A 291 6.43 1.54 -11.62
C ARG A 291 7.01 0.34 -12.36
N LEU A 292 6.30 -0.20 -13.35
CA LEU A 292 6.79 -1.29 -14.18
C LEU A 292 7.98 -0.84 -15.02
N GLU A 293 7.92 0.35 -15.62
CA GLU A 293 9.01 0.96 -16.36
C GLU A 293 10.24 1.19 -15.46
N ASN A 294 10.05 1.81 -14.30
CA ASN A 294 11.12 2.02 -13.32
C ASN A 294 11.76 0.71 -12.87
N LYS A 295 10.95 -0.33 -12.63
CA LYS A 295 11.45 -1.67 -12.27
C LYS A 295 12.24 -2.31 -13.41
N GLN A 296 11.81 -2.13 -14.66
CA GLN A 296 12.53 -2.63 -15.83
C GLN A 296 13.84 -1.88 -16.05
N GLY A 297 13.84 -0.55 -15.94
CA GLY A 297 15.03 0.29 -16.00
C GLY A 297 16.07 -0.15 -14.97
N LEU A 298 15.66 -0.32 -13.71
CA LEU A 298 16.53 -0.80 -12.64
C LEU A 298 17.09 -2.20 -12.93
N LYS A 299 16.27 -3.13 -13.42
CA LYS A 299 16.74 -4.47 -13.81
C LYS A 299 17.81 -4.39 -14.91
N GLN A 300 17.66 -3.47 -15.87
CA GLN A 300 18.63 -3.28 -16.94
C GLN A 300 19.92 -2.66 -16.40
N GLU A 301 19.83 -1.66 -15.54
CA GLU A 301 20.97 -1.01 -14.88
C GLU A 301 21.78 -2.01 -14.05
N ILE A 302 21.13 -2.80 -13.19
CA ILE A 302 21.80 -3.86 -12.41
C ILE A 302 22.45 -4.91 -13.31
N LYS A 303 21.81 -5.26 -14.45
CA LYS A 303 22.40 -6.18 -15.43
C LYS A 303 23.66 -5.57 -16.07
N GLN A 304 23.62 -4.28 -16.43
CA GLN A 304 24.77 -3.56 -17.00
C GLN A 304 25.91 -3.43 -16.00
N GLU A 305 25.64 -3.00 -14.77
CA GLU A 305 26.63 -2.88 -13.69
C GLU A 305 27.30 -4.24 -13.40
N LYS A 306 26.53 -5.34 -13.36
CA LYS A 306 27.09 -6.70 -13.21
C LYS A 306 28.00 -7.10 -14.38
N LEU A 307 27.70 -6.65 -15.60
CA LEU A 307 28.53 -6.93 -16.78
C LEU A 307 29.82 -6.09 -16.74
N GLU A 308 29.74 -4.83 -16.34
CA GLU A 308 30.88 -3.93 -16.17
C GLU A 308 31.81 -4.43 -15.07
N ASN A 309 31.28 -4.76 -13.89
CA ASN A 309 32.04 -5.36 -12.80
C ASN A 309 32.71 -6.67 -13.21
N LYS A 310 32.05 -7.52 -14.02
CA LYS A 310 32.68 -8.74 -14.58
C LYS A 310 33.81 -8.40 -15.57
N LEU A 311 33.61 -7.39 -16.42
CA LEU A 311 34.62 -6.93 -17.38
C LEU A 311 35.85 -6.36 -16.66
N GLU A 312 35.66 -5.58 -15.60
CA GLU A 312 36.75 -5.04 -14.77
C GLU A 312 37.55 -6.14 -14.08
N LYS A 313 36.88 -7.15 -13.50
CA LYS A 313 37.57 -8.31 -12.92
C LYS A 313 38.43 -9.06 -13.94
N ILE A 314 37.93 -9.22 -15.17
CA ILE A 314 38.70 -9.80 -16.27
C ILE A 314 39.91 -8.91 -16.64
N LYS A 315 39.74 -7.59 -16.69
CA LYS A 315 40.82 -6.64 -17.01
C LYS A 315 41.92 -6.62 -15.93
N ASN A 316 41.53 -6.73 -14.66
CA ASN A 316 42.45 -6.67 -13.52
C ASN A 316 43.19 -8.00 -13.26
N GLY A 317 42.99 -9.02 -14.11
CA GLY A 317 43.66 -10.31 -13.97
C GLY A 317 43.24 -11.09 -12.72
N GLU A 318 42.15 -10.69 -12.06
CA GLU A 318 41.57 -11.44 -10.95
C GLU A 318 41.05 -12.76 -11.53
N ALA A 319 41.68 -13.87 -11.16
CA ALA A 319 41.43 -15.18 -11.74
C ALA A 319 39.96 -15.59 -11.49
N VAL A 320 39.08 -15.24 -12.43
CA VAL A 320 37.77 -15.87 -12.57
C VAL A 320 38.05 -17.36 -12.65
N LYS A 321 37.59 -18.12 -11.64
CA LYS A 321 37.82 -19.57 -11.50
C LYS A 321 37.94 -20.18 -12.90
N PRO A 322 39.12 -20.69 -13.28
CA PRO A 322 39.34 -21.11 -14.66
C PRO A 322 38.26 -22.13 -14.97
N LEU A 323 37.36 -21.76 -15.88
CA LEU A 323 36.60 -22.77 -16.63
C LEU A 323 37.63 -23.79 -17.10
N PRO A 324 37.33 -25.11 -17.13
CA PRO A 324 38.29 -26.11 -17.55
C PRO A 324 38.73 -25.83 -19.01
N VAL A 325 39.82 -25.07 -19.16
CA VAL A 325 40.36 -24.58 -20.43
C VAL A 325 41.62 -25.39 -20.73
N ASN A 326 41.46 -26.44 -21.53
CA ASN A 326 42.56 -27.00 -22.28
C ASN A 326 42.14 -27.17 -23.75
N LYS A 327 41.74 -26.06 -24.40
CA LYS A 327 41.58 -25.99 -25.87
C LYS A 327 41.91 -24.56 -26.39
N PRO A 328 42.78 -24.41 -27.40
CA PRO A 328 43.11 -23.14 -28.03
C PRO A 328 41.91 -22.64 -28.85
N GLY A 329 41.03 -21.87 -28.21
CA GLY A 329 39.84 -21.26 -28.83
C GLY A 329 39.17 -20.17 -28.00
N ALA A 330 39.80 -19.73 -26.90
CA ALA A 330 39.18 -18.87 -25.89
C ALA A 330 38.83 -17.45 -26.40
N VAL A 331 39.58 -16.92 -27.37
CA VAL A 331 39.32 -15.58 -27.93
C VAL A 331 38.07 -15.56 -28.84
N ILE A 332 37.79 -16.66 -29.55
CA ILE A 332 36.57 -16.81 -30.36
C ILE A 332 35.34 -16.94 -29.45
N LYS A 333 35.50 -17.61 -28.30
CA LYS A 333 34.42 -17.78 -27.31
C LYS A 333 33.95 -16.49 -26.68
N LEU A 334 34.83 -15.49 -26.49
CA LEU A 334 34.42 -14.21 -25.89
C LEU A 334 33.51 -13.39 -26.82
N LYS A 335 33.78 -13.41 -28.13
CA LYS A 335 32.91 -12.78 -29.14
C LYS A 335 31.59 -13.54 -29.26
N ALA A 336 31.62 -14.87 -29.24
CA ALA A 336 30.42 -15.70 -29.24
C ALA A 336 29.54 -15.44 -28.00
N LEU A 337 30.14 -15.39 -26.80
CA LEU A 337 29.43 -15.08 -25.55
C LEU A 337 28.79 -13.69 -25.58
N LYS A 338 29.49 -12.66 -26.10
CA LYS A 338 28.89 -11.33 -26.29
C LYS A 338 27.70 -11.35 -27.23
N GLN A 339 27.76 -12.15 -28.30
CA GLN A 339 26.68 -12.29 -29.28
C GLN A 339 25.47 -13.03 -28.68
N GLU A 340 25.73 -14.10 -27.93
CA GLU A 340 24.73 -14.95 -27.27
C GLU A 340 23.97 -14.17 -26.18
N LEU A 341 24.69 -13.43 -25.33
CA LEU A 341 24.10 -12.49 -24.37
C LEU A 341 23.24 -11.41 -25.02
N LYS A 342 23.65 -10.91 -26.20
CA LYS A 342 22.87 -9.90 -26.93
C LYS A 342 21.58 -10.49 -27.50
N ASN A 343 21.59 -11.77 -27.87
CA ASN A 343 20.41 -12.49 -28.35
C ASN A 343 19.45 -12.84 -27.21
N GLU A 344 19.95 -13.36 -26.07
CA GLU A 344 19.12 -13.63 -24.87
C GLU A 344 18.42 -12.34 -24.39
N PHE A 345 19.14 -11.21 -24.37
CA PHE A 345 18.54 -9.93 -23.99
C PHE A 345 17.40 -9.52 -24.94
N LYS A 346 17.55 -9.78 -26.24
CA LYS A 346 16.54 -9.46 -27.24
C LYS A 346 15.29 -10.33 -27.08
N GLU A 347 15.46 -11.62 -26.80
CA GLU A 347 14.35 -12.55 -26.58
C GLU A 347 13.59 -12.27 -25.26
N GLU A 348 14.30 -12.03 -24.15
CA GLU A 348 13.66 -11.65 -22.88
C GLU A 348 12.88 -10.33 -23.00
N SER A 349 13.44 -9.33 -23.68
CA SER A 349 12.74 -8.05 -23.89
C SER A 349 11.46 -8.20 -24.72
N ALA A 350 11.44 -9.15 -25.66
CA ALA A 350 10.26 -9.45 -26.46
C ALA A 350 9.20 -10.21 -25.65
N GLY A 351 9.61 -11.12 -24.76
CA GLY A 351 8.72 -11.83 -23.85
C GLY A 351 8.00 -10.90 -22.86
N ILE A 352 8.74 -9.97 -22.25
CA ILE A 352 8.18 -9.00 -21.29
C ILE A 352 7.19 -8.04 -21.96
N LYS A 353 7.49 -7.56 -23.18
CA LYS A 353 6.52 -6.77 -23.96
C LYS A 353 5.22 -7.52 -24.24
N LYS A 354 5.30 -8.84 -24.38
CA LYS A 354 4.12 -9.69 -24.57
C LYS A 354 3.33 -9.85 -23.27
N GLU A 355 4.00 -10.05 -22.14
CA GLU A 355 3.37 -10.14 -20.82
C GLU A 355 2.65 -8.85 -20.41
N ILE A 356 3.26 -7.68 -20.62
CA ILE A 356 2.59 -6.37 -20.41
C ILE A 356 1.34 -6.23 -21.28
N LYS A 357 1.43 -6.71 -22.53
CA LYS A 357 0.31 -6.63 -23.47
C LYS A 357 -0.83 -7.57 -23.08
N ASP A 358 -0.52 -8.78 -22.64
CA ASP A 358 -1.50 -9.79 -22.24
C ASP A 358 -2.21 -9.39 -20.93
N ASP A 359 -1.49 -8.75 -19.99
CA ASP A 359 -2.09 -8.20 -18.75
C ASP A 359 -2.93 -6.93 -19.00
N GLY A 360 -2.53 -6.09 -19.97
CA GLY A 360 -3.26 -4.87 -20.33
C GLY A 360 -4.50 -5.10 -21.22
N GLU A 361 -4.51 -6.13 -22.06
CA GLU A 361 -5.66 -6.43 -22.93
C GLU A 361 -6.83 -7.09 -22.17
N ASN A 362 -6.55 -7.85 -21.09
CA ASN A 362 -7.60 -8.54 -20.32
C ASN A 362 -8.45 -7.61 -19.45
N GLU A 363 -7.92 -6.46 -19.02
CA GLU A 363 -8.69 -5.46 -18.24
C GLU A 363 -9.50 -4.52 -19.15
N ASN A 364 -9.13 -4.37 -20.43
CA ASN A 364 -9.73 -3.39 -21.34
C ASN A 364 -10.89 -3.93 -22.21
N GLU A 365 -11.07 -5.25 -22.32
CA GLU A 365 -12.25 -5.84 -22.97
C GLU A 365 -13.56 -5.63 -22.19
N GLY A 366 -13.48 -5.35 -20.87
CA GLY A 366 -14.64 -5.00 -20.05
C GLY A 366 -15.18 -3.58 -20.28
N VAL A 367 -14.36 -2.66 -20.78
CA VAL A 367 -14.72 -1.23 -20.95
C VAL A 367 -15.20 -0.92 -22.38
N LYS A 368 -14.75 -1.67 -23.39
CA LYS A 368 -15.06 -1.43 -24.81
C LYS A 368 -16.49 -1.78 -25.28
N LYS A 369 -17.39 -2.21 -24.38
CA LYS A 369 -18.80 -2.51 -24.73
C LYS A 369 -19.80 -1.38 -24.47
N ILE A 370 -19.35 -0.19 -24.09
CA ILE A 370 -20.21 0.99 -24.06
C ILE A 370 -20.18 1.62 -25.46
N LYS A 371 -21.23 1.38 -26.25
CA LYS A 371 -21.45 2.07 -27.53
C LYS A 371 -21.39 3.58 -27.30
N PRO A 372 -20.69 4.36 -28.15
CA PRO A 372 -20.84 5.80 -28.18
C PRO A 372 -22.17 6.15 -28.87
N GLU A 373 -23.28 6.08 -28.13
CA GLU A 373 -24.55 6.67 -28.57
C GLU A 373 -24.60 8.13 -28.10
N ILE A 374 -24.29 9.02 -29.04
CA ILE A 374 -24.89 10.35 -29.20
C ILE A 374 -24.81 11.26 -27.97
N ILE A 375 -23.64 11.86 -27.74
CA ILE A 375 -23.58 13.15 -27.04
C ILE A 375 -23.59 14.24 -28.11
N LYS A 376 -24.76 14.88 -28.29
CA LYS A 376 -24.83 16.16 -29.01
C LYS A 376 -24.17 17.23 -28.12
N PRO A 377 -23.38 18.15 -28.69
CA PRO A 377 -22.87 19.28 -27.92
C PRO A 377 -24.03 20.20 -27.51
N VAL A 378 -24.33 20.27 -26.22
CA VAL A 378 -25.17 21.31 -25.64
C VAL A 378 -24.34 22.59 -25.63
N LEU A 379 -24.51 23.38 -26.69
CA LEU A 379 -24.04 24.76 -26.76
C LEU A 379 -24.75 25.58 -25.66
N GLN A 380 -23.99 25.90 -24.61
CA GLN A 380 -23.72 27.26 -24.17
C GLN A 380 -24.94 28.20 -24.06
N ASN A 381 -25.65 28.12 -22.93
CA ASN A 381 -26.44 29.22 -22.38
C ASN A 381 -25.72 29.76 -21.14
N GLN A 382 -24.81 30.72 -21.33
CA GLN A 382 -24.37 31.59 -20.23
C GLN A 382 -25.43 32.69 -20.04
N PRO A 383 -25.98 32.89 -18.83
CA PRO A 383 -26.73 34.11 -18.54
C PRO A 383 -25.77 35.30 -18.48
N ALA A 384 -26.17 36.40 -19.12
CA ALA A 384 -25.42 37.64 -19.18
C ALA A 384 -25.10 38.19 -17.77
N PRO A 385 -23.94 38.84 -17.57
CA PRO A 385 -23.63 39.51 -16.30
C PRO A 385 -24.55 40.70 -16.11
N VAL A 386 -25.41 40.62 -15.09
CA VAL A 386 -26.20 41.75 -14.61
C VAL A 386 -25.23 42.72 -13.92
N GLY A 387 -24.95 43.85 -14.60
CA GLY A 387 -24.19 44.96 -14.03
C GLY A 387 -24.95 45.60 -12.87
N GLY A 388 -24.58 45.23 -11.65
CA GLY A 388 -25.00 45.92 -10.43
C GLY A 388 -24.10 47.13 -10.19
N ALA A 389 -24.63 48.33 -10.43
CA ALA A 389 -24.04 49.57 -9.95
C ALA A 389 -24.09 49.60 -8.42
N VAL A 390 -22.92 49.61 -7.78
CA VAL A 390 -22.80 49.80 -6.33
C VAL A 390 -22.71 51.31 -6.07
N ASP A 391 -23.85 51.92 -5.78
CA ASP A 391 -23.92 53.29 -5.24
C ASP A 391 -23.30 53.30 -3.84
N THR A 392 -22.13 53.92 -3.74
CA THR A 392 -21.40 54.10 -2.49
C THR A 392 -21.96 55.35 -1.79
N THR A 393 -23.05 55.19 -1.03
CA THR A 393 -23.50 56.26 -0.12
C THR A 393 -22.79 56.09 1.22
N VAL A 394 -21.76 56.92 1.40
CA VAL A 394 -21.12 57.20 2.69
C VAL A 394 -22.17 57.77 3.63
N ASN A 395 -22.46 57.08 4.73
CA ASN A 395 -23.20 57.66 5.84
C ASN A 395 -22.29 57.70 7.07
N SER A 396 -21.66 58.87 7.26
CA SER A 396 -21.06 59.28 8.51
C SER A 396 -22.17 59.74 9.43
N GLN A 397 -22.33 59.12 10.61
CA GLN A 397 -22.75 59.83 11.82
C GLN A 397 -22.62 58.95 13.07
N LEU A 398 -21.83 59.52 14.00
CA LEU A 398 -21.88 59.47 15.48
C LEU A 398 -21.64 58.15 16.21
#